data_AF-G0RNG5-F1
#
_entry.id   AF-G0RNG5-F1
#
_cell.length_a   1.000
_cell.length_b   1.000
_cell.length_c   1.000
_cell.angle_alpha   90.00
_cell.angle_beta   90.00
_cell.angle_gamma   90.00
#
_symmetry.space_group_name_H-M   'P 1'
#
loop_
_entity.id
_entity.type
_entity.pdbx_description
1 polymer ?
#
loop_
_entity_poly.entity_id
_entity_poly.type
_entity_poly.pdbx_seq_one_letter_code
_entity_poly.pdbx_strand_id
1 'polypeptide(L)'
;DDSVRKFGLADIPLTFEPQVTGPALEFEARQLPDNNGCYMAQRWRPGGVALPKPLKAGQESVPQLVHLKKMRHAIITAEASSHSMFDWATVLFMRQAGVTVDHIDLAKFGIRGNGHLMFLETNSDDIAGIVANWIE
;
A
#
# COMPACT_ATOMS: atom_id res chain seq x y z
N ASP A 1 -4.14 17.60 6.99
CA ASP A 1 -5.26 17.44 6.04
C ASP A 1 -6.13 16.32 6.59
N ASP A 2 -7.34 16.65 7.01
CA ASP A 2 -8.27 15.67 7.62
C ASP A 2 -8.80 14.65 6.60
N SER A 3 -8.53 14.85 5.30
CA SER A 3 -8.87 13.90 4.24
C SER A 3 -7.85 12.77 4.07
N VAL A 4 -6.69 12.85 4.72
CA VAL A 4 -5.63 11.84 4.63
C VAL A 4 -5.72 10.86 5.80
N ARG A 5 -5.75 9.57 5.47
CA ARG A 5 -5.77 8.49 6.47
C ARG A 5 -4.59 8.62 7.43
N LYS A 6 -4.88 8.77 8.73
CA LYS A 6 -3.87 9.10 9.77
C LYS A 6 -2.74 8.08 9.90
N PHE A 7 -2.99 6.83 9.52
CA PHE A 7 -2.03 5.73 9.58
C PHE A 7 -1.73 5.14 8.19
N GLY A 8 -1.92 5.93 7.13
CA GLY A 8 -1.62 5.56 5.74
C GLY A 8 -2.69 4.67 5.11
N LEU A 9 -2.85 3.43 5.62
CA LEU A 9 -3.88 2.50 5.12
C LEU A 9 -5.24 2.72 5.76
N ALA A 10 -5.29 3.27 6.96
CA ALA A 10 -6.53 3.42 7.73
C ALA A 10 -6.47 4.64 8.65
N ASP A 11 -7.63 5.07 9.13
CA ASP A 11 -7.74 6.02 10.24
C ASP A 11 -7.59 5.36 11.60
N ILE A 12 -7.74 4.03 11.65
CA ILE A 12 -7.52 3.21 12.83
C ILE A 12 -6.00 3.09 13.08
N PRO A 13 -5.55 3.19 14.35
CA PRO A 13 -4.14 3.07 14.69
C PRO A 13 -3.49 1.78 14.19
N LEU A 14 -2.40 1.93 13.44
CA LEU A 14 -1.51 0.83 13.04
C LEU A 14 -0.18 0.93 13.77
N THR A 15 0.40 -0.23 14.11
CA THR A 15 1.69 -0.30 14.80
C THR A 15 2.83 -0.26 13.79
N PHE A 16 3.66 0.77 13.91
CA PHE A 16 4.88 0.94 13.14
C PHE A 16 6.12 0.74 14.03
N GLU A 17 7.18 0.13 13.49
CA GLU A 17 8.50 0.11 14.13
C GLU A 17 9.58 0.72 13.22
N PRO A 18 10.41 1.64 13.74
CA PRO A 18 10.39 2.18 15.11
C PRO A 18 9.10 2.95 15.44
N GLN A 19 8.75 3.01 16.72
CA GLN A 19 7.50 3.63 17.16
C GLN A 19 7.43 5.08 16.68
N VAL A 20 6.31 5.44 16.06
CA VAL A 20 6.06 6.80 15.63
C VAL A 20 5.43 7.55 16.79
N THR A 21 6.22 8.36 17.50
CA THR A 21 5.70 9.22 18.58
C THR A 21 5.18 10.54 18.01
N GLY A 22 3.87 10.77 18.12
CA GLY A 22 3.20 12.04 17.77
C GLY A 22 1.77 11.86 17.25
N PRO A 23 0.96 12.94 17.20
CA PRO A 23 -0.36 12.89 16.57
C PRO A 23 -0.18 12.80 15.05
N ALA A 24 -0.48 11.63 14.50
CA ALA A 24 -0.33 11.26 13.10
C ALA A 24 1.13 11.23 12.58
N LEU A 25 1.41 10.24 11.75
CA LEU A 25 2.58 10.23 10.89
C LEU A 25 2.54 11.50 10.02
N GLU A 26 3.53 12.39 10.16
CA GLU A 26 3.74 13.45 9.15
C GLU A 26 4.32 12.77 7.92
N PHE A 27 3.43 12.37 7.03
CA PHE A 27 3.80 11.84 5.74
C PHE A 27 4.11 12.98 4.78
N GLU A 28 5.09 12.76 3.93
CA GLU A 28 5.28 13.52 2.71
C GLU A 28 5.21 12.59 1.51
N ALA A 29 4.55 13.08 0.46
CA ALA A 29 4.58 12.41 -0.83
C ALA A 29 5.94 12.67 -1.48
N ARG A 30 6.69 11.60 -1.77
CA ARG A 30 7.95 11.65 -2.52
C ARG A 30 7.76 11.02 -3.88
N GLN A 31 8.35 11.63 -4.91
CA GLN A 31 8.31 11.09 -6.26
C GLN A 31 9.40 10.04 -6.46
N LEU A 32 9.10 8.97 -7.19
CA LEU A 32 10.10 8.02 -7.65
C LEU A 32 11.05 8.71 -8.67
N PRO A 33 12.35 8.35 -8.70
CA PRO A 33 13.32 8.97 -9.62
C PRO A 33 12.97 8.84 -11.10
N ASP A 34 12.20 7.82 -11.47
CA ASP A 34 11.73 7.54 -12.83
C ASP A 34 10.40 8.21 -13.17
N ASN A 35 9.89 9.08 -12.28
CA ASN A 35 8.61 9.77 -12.42
C ASN A 35 7.39 8.83 -12.48
N ASN A 36 7.53 7.54 -12.16
CA ASN A 36 6.46 6.54 -12.20
C ASN A 36 5.56 6.57 -10.96
N GLY A 37 5.44 7.73 -10.31
CA GLY A 37 4.50 7.96 -9.22
C GLY A 37 5.12 8.52 -7.94
N CYS A 38 4.25 8.76 -6.97
CA CYS A 38 4.59 9.22 -5.64
C CYS A 38 4.37 8.12 -4.61
N TYR A 39 5.16 8.12 -3.55
CA TYR A 39 5.04 7.21 -2.41
C TYR A 39 5.07 8.00 -1.10
N MET A 40 4.48 7.44 -0.05
CA MET A 40 4.42 8.10 1.26
C MET A 40 5.69 7.79 2.05
N ALA A 41 6.50 8.80 2.32
CA ALA A 41 7.62 8.71 3.24
C ALA A 41 7.26 9.42 4.55
N GLN A 42 7.85 9.00 5.66
CA GLN A 42 7.82 9.82 6.86
C GLN A 42 8.71 11.03 6.63
N ARG A 43 8.21 12.23 6.91
CA ARG A 43 9.01 13.44 6.85
C ARG A 43 10.15 13.36 7.86
N TRP A 44 11.37 13.65 7.40
CA TRP A 44 12.54 13.74 8.27
C TRP A 44 12.30 14.72 9.42
N ARG A 45 12.63 14.30 10.64
CA ARG A 45 12.64 15.16 11.84
C ARG A 45 14.00 15.05 12.55
N PRO A 46 14.60 16.17 13.01
CA PRO A 46 15.79 16.13 13.86
C PRO A 46 15.50 15.30 15.13
N GLY A 47 16.31 14.27 15.39
CA GLY A 47 16.12 13.34 16.52
C GLY A 47 15.22 12.13 16.21
N GLY A 48 14.77 11.95 14.96
CA GLY A 48 14.06 10.75 14.53
C GLY A 48 14.94 9.51 14.49
N VAL A 49 14.35 8.35 14.78
CA VAL A 49 15.06 7.06 14.93
C VAL A 49 15.68 6.63 13.59
N ALA A 50 17.01 6.56 13.55
CA ALA A 50 17.76 5.96 12.45
C ALA A 50 17.77 4.42 12.60
N LEU A 51 17.51 3.69 11.51
CA LEU A 51 17.61 2.23 11.48
C LEU A 51 19.07 1.76 11.68
N PRO A 52 19.28 0.51 12.15
CA PRO A 52 20.60 -0.09 12.30
C PRO A 52 21.30 -0.49 10.97
N LYS A 53 20.77 -0.11 9.80
CA LYS A 53 21.42 -0.30 8.50
C LYS A 53 21.59 1.03 7.79
N PRO A 54 22.74 1.31 7.16
CA PRO A 54 22.94 2.56 6.44
C PRO A 54 21.98 2.60 5.25
N LEU A 55 21.08 3.57 5.28
CA LEU A 55 20.23 3.91 4.15
C LEU A 55 21.12 4.41 3.00
N LYS A 56 20.74 4.15 1.74
CA LYS A 56 21.42 4.76 0.60
C LYS A 56 21.31 6.29 0.70
N ALA A 57 22.27 7.03 0.16
CA ALA A 57 22.19 8.49 0.10
C ALA A 57 20.87 8.92 -0.57
N GLY A 58 20.03 9.68 0.15
CA GLY A 58 18.70 10.10 -0.28
C GLY A 58 17.54 9.18 0.11
N GLN A 59 17.81 8.06 0.78
CA GLN A 59 16.79 7.11 1.24
C GLN A 59 16.52 7.35 2.73
N GLU A 60 15.26 7.52 3.11
CA GLU A 60 14.84 7.61 4.52
C GLU A 60 14.23 6.30 5.00
N SER A 61 14.31 6.07 6.31
CA SER A 61 13.70 4.91 6.94
C SER A 61 12.18 5.06 6.93
N VAL A 62 11.48 4.17 6.23
CA VAL A 62 10.02 4.06 6.34
C VAL A 62 9.71 3.16 7.55
N PRO A 63 8.95 3.64 8.56
CA PRO A 63 8.52 2.79 9.66
C PRO A 63 7.78 1.54 9.15
N GLN A 64 8.05 0.40 9.77
CA GLN A 64 7.59 -0.90 9.29
C GLN A 64 6.28 -1.31 9.97
N LEU A 65 5.29 -1.77 9.21
CA LEU A 65 4.02 -2.28 9.72
C LEU A 65 4.22 -3.68 10.31
N VAL A 66 4.75 -3.76 11.53
CA VAL A 66 5.28 -5.00 12.12
C VAL A 66 4.26 -6.11 12.32
N HIS A 67 2.99 -5.76 12.47
CA HIS A 67 1.91 -6.75 12.58
C HIS A 67 1.43 -7.23 11.21
N LEU A 68 1.33 -6.34 10.23
CA LEU A 68 0.88 -6.70 8.89
C LEU A 68 1.95 -7.48 8.14
N LYS A 69 3.24 -7.14 8.24
CA LYS A 69 4.30 -7.89 7.54
C LYS A 69 4.42 -9.37 7.94
N LYS A 70 3.67 -9.85 8.94
CA LYS A 70 3.62 -11.25 9.37
C LYS A 70 2.73 -12.13 8.46
N MET A 71 1.97 -11.54 7.53
CA MET A 71 1.07 -12.26 6.63
C MET A 71 1.18 -11.74 5.19
N ARG A 72 0.71 -12.56 4.24
CA ARG A 72 0.58 -12.17 2.83
C ARG A 72 -0.68 -11.35 2.63
N HIS A 73 -0.62 -10.39 1.70
CA HIS A 73 -1.73 -9.52 1.35
C HIS A 73 -1.94 -9.56 -0.16
N ALA A 74 -3.17 -9.37 -0.59
CA ALA A 74 -3.50 -9.08 -1.97
C ALA A 74 -4.29 -7.77 -2.05
N ILE A 75 -4.00 -6.98 -3.08
CA ILE A 75 -4.86 -5.89 -3.54
C ILE A 75 -5.36 -6.31 -4.92
N ILE A 76 -6.67 -6.36 -5.08
CA ILE A 76 -7.33 -6.76 -6.33
C ILE A 76 -7.92 -5.50 -6.95
N THR A 77 -7.48 -5.18 -8.17
CA THR A 77 -7.88 -3.98 -8.89
C THR A 77 -8.68 -4.36 -10.13
N ALA A 78 -9.89 -3.83 -10.23
CA ALA A 78 -10.74 -3.96 -11.40
C ALA A 78 -10.54 -2.77 -12.36
N GLU A 79 -10.58 -3.04 -13.67
CA GLU A 79 -10.24 -2.09 -14.74
C GLU A 79 -11.07 -0.80 -14.71
N ALA A 80 -12.39 -0.91 -14.53
CA ALA A 80 -13.32 0.24 -14.53
C ALA A 80 -13.58 0.81 -13.13
N SER A 81 -12.87 0.31 -12.10
CA SER A 81 -12.97 0.83 -10.74
C SER A 81 -12.20 2.15 -10.60
N SER A 82 -12.69 3.08 -9.77
CA SER A 82 -11.94 4.28 -9.36
C SER A 82 -10.61 3.94 -8.68
N HIS A 83 -10.51 2.74 -8.11
CA HIS A 83 -9.29 2.19 -7.50
C HIS A 83 -8.16 1.94 -8.49
N SER A 84 -8.45 1.75 -9.79
CA SER A 84 -7.43 1.64 -10.84
C SER A 84 -6.47 2.84 -10.86
N MET A 85 -6.94 4.01 -10.40
CA MET A 85 -6.17 5.25 -10.36
C MET A 85 -5.10 5.28 -9.26
N PHE A 86 -5.27 4.52 -8.16
CA PHE A 86 -4.46 4.71 -6.95
C PHE A 86 -4.04 3.42 -6.21
N ASP A 87 -4.61 2.25 -6.52
CA ASP A 87 -4.24 0.99 -5.84
C ASP A 87 -2.73 0.69 -5.99
N TRP A 88 -2.11 1.06 -7.11
CA TRP A 88 -0.67 0.94 -7.31
C TRP A 88 0.13 1.71 -6.24
N ALA A 89 -0.35 2.87 -5.80
CA ALA A 89 0.29 3.68 -4.76
C ALA A 89 0.10 3.02 -3.39
N THR A 90 -1.07 2.42 -3.12
CA THR A 90 -1.31 1.62 -1.92
C THR A 90 -0.37 0.41 -1.85
N VAL A 91 -0.19 -0.30 -2.97
CA VAL A 91 0.75 -1.43 -3.08
C VAL A 91 2.18 -0.98 -2.78
N LEU A 92 2.63 0.14 -3.35
CA LEU A 92 3.96 0.68 -3.09
C LEU A 92 4.15 1.06 -1.62
N PHE A 93 3.17 1.73 -1.02
CA PHE A 93 3.20 2.08 0.40
C PHE A 93 3.35 0.83 1.27
N MET A 94 2.52 -0.20 1.03
CA MET A 94 2.58 -1.46 1.77
C MET A 94 3.96 -2.11 1.67
N ARG A 95 4.52 -2.18 0.45
CA ARG A 95 5.86 -2.75 0.21
C ARG A 95 6.95 -1.96 0.95
N GLN A 96 6.88 -0.63 0.96
CA GLN A 96 7.83 0.21 1.68
C GLN A 96 7.74 0.05 3.20
N ALA A 97 6.53 -0.10 3.72
CA ALA A 97 6.27 -0.42 5.12
C ALA A 97 6.59 -1.89 5.49
N GLY A 98 7.24 -2.64 4.59
CA GLY A 98 7.73 -4.00 4.81
C GLY A 98 6.68 -5.09 4.63
N VAL A 99 5.50 -4.76 4.11
CA VAL A 99 4.40 -5.71 3.90
C VAL A 99 4.56 -6.42 2.57
N THR A 100 4.46 -7.74 2.57
CA THR A 100 4.40 -8.54 1.35
C THR A 100 2.99 -8.45 0.76
N VAL A 101 2.88 -7.81 -0.41
CA VAL A 101 1.60 -7.62 -1.09
C VAL A 101 1.69 -7.95 -2.58
N ASP A 102 0.76 -8.80 -3.01
CA ASP A 102 0.51 -9.13 -4.41
C ASP A 102 -0.52 -8.16 -5.00
N HIS A 103 -0.22 -7.61 -6.17
CA HIS A 103 -1.15 -6.73 -6.88
C HIS A 103 -1.80 -7.52 -8.02
N ILE A 104 -3.06 -7.87 -7.83
CA ILE A 104 -3.86 -8.66 -8.76
C ILE A 104 -4.68 -7.67 -9.61
N ASP A 105 -4.10 -7.26 -10.73
CA ASP A 105 -4.78 -6.47 -11.74
C ASP A 105 -5.60 -7.39 -12.64
N LEU A 106 -6.92 -7.38 -12.49
CA LEU A 106 -7.84 -8.29 -13.17
C LEU A 106 -7.70 -8.24 -14.70
N ALA A 107 -7.37 -7.06 -15.26
CA ALA A 107 -7.19 -6.90 -16.70
C ALA A 107 -6.03 -7.73 -17.25
N LYS A 108 -5.01 -8.02 -16.43
CA LYS A 108 -3.88 -8.91 -16.80
C LYS A 108 -4.26 -10.38 -16.82
N PHE A 109 -5.34 -10.75 -16.15
CA PHE A 109 -5.93 -12.09 -16.17
C PHE A 109 -7.05 -12.21 -17.21
N GLY A 110 -7.25 -11.20 -18.07
CA GLY A 110 -8.30 -11.19 -19.08
C GLY A 110 -9.68 -10.82 -18.57
N ILE A 111 -9.82 -10.51 -17.27
CA ILE A 111 -11.06 -10.03 -16.67
C ILE A 111 -11.13 -8.51 -16.84
N ARG A 112 -12.08 -8.04 -17.64
CA ARG A 112 -12.20 -6.64 -18.07
C ARG A 112 -13.58 -6.06 -17.81
N GLY A 113 -13.67 -4.74 -17.75
CA GLY A 113 -14.93 -3.99 -17.58
C GLY A 113 -15.47 -3.92 -16.16
N ASN A 114 -14.91 -4.67 -15.19
CA ASN A 114 -15.40 -4.67 -13.82
C ASN A 114 -15.16 -3.35 -13.07
N GLY A 115 -16.14 -2.94 -12.28
CA GLY A 115 -16.08 -1.81 -11.36
C GLY A 115 -15.60 -2.18 -9.95
N HIS A 116 -15.80 -1.28 -8.98
CA HIS A 116 -15.33 -1.49 -7.60
C HIS A 116 -16.01 -2.68 -6.91
N LEU A 117 -17.31 -2.84 -7.14
CA LEU A 117 -18.11 -3.92 -6.55
C LEU A 117 -18.09 -5.17 -7.43
N MET A 118 -16.91 -5.53 -7.93
CA MET A 118 -16.69 -6.64 -8.88
C MET A 118 -17.22 -8.00 -8.39
N PHE A 119 -17.38 -8.17 -7.09
CA PHE A 119 -17.96 -9.37 -6.46
C PHE A 119 -19.50 -9.45 -6.60
N LEU A 120 -20.17 -8.41 -7.09
CA LEU A 120 -21.61 -8.38 -7.39
C LEU A 120 -21.90 -8.43 -8.90
N GLU A 121 -20.86 -8.47 -9.73
CA GLU A 121 -21.00 -8.42 -11.19
C GLU A 121 -21.18 -9.82 -11.79
N THR A 122 -21.58 -9.88 -13.05
CA THR A 122 -22.03 -11.13 -13.71
C THR A 122 -20.94 -12.19 -13.87
N ASN A 123 -19.67 -11.78 -13.81
CA ASN A 123 -18.48 -12.64 -13.88
C ASN A 123 -17.77 -12.76 -12.52
N SER A 124 -18.48 -12.54 -11.42
CA SER A 124 -17.94 -12.64 -10.06
C SER A 124 -17.33 -14.01 -9.74
N ASP A 125 -17.83 -15.10 -10.33
CA ASP A 125 -17.25 -16.44 -10.19
C ASP A 125 -15.84 -16.56 -10.78
N ASP A 126 -15.56 -15.90 -11.92
CA ASP A 126 -14.21 -15.87 -12.51
C ASP A 126 -13.23 -15.15 -11.58
N ILE A 127 -13.67 -14.04 -10.99
CA ILE A 127 -12.88 -13.27 -10.02
C ILE A 127 -12.65 -14.09 -8.75
N ALA A 128 -13.69 -14.77 -8.26
CA ALA A 128 -13.58 -15.65 -7.09
C ALA A 128 -12.58 -16.78 -7.34
N GLY A 129 -12.52 -17.34 -8.56
CA GLY A 129 -11.51 -18.32 -8.95
C GLY A 129 -10.08 -17.80 -8.86
N ILE A 130 -9.82 -16.55 -9.29
CA ILE A 130 -8.50 -15.91 -9.12
C ILE A 130 -8.16 -15.74 -7.63
N VAL A 131 -9.13 -15.32 -6.82
CA VAL A 131 -8.93 -15.15 -5.37
C VAL A 131 -8.66 -16.49 -4.68
N ALA A 132 -9.41 -17.53 -5.02
CA ALA A 132 -9.21 -18.88 -4.48
C ALA A 132 -7.79 -19.38 -4.78
N ASN A 133 -7.34 -19.25 -6.04
CA ASN A 133 -5.98 -19.64 -6.45
C ASN A 133 -4.88 -18.84 -5.73
N TRP A 134 -5.16 -17.63 -5.24
CA TRP A 134 -4.19 -16.87 -4.45
C TRP A 134 -4.12 -17.33 -2.99
N ILE A 135 -5.24 -17.82 -2.46
CA ILE A 135 -5.35 -18.29 -1.07
C ILE A 135 -4.70 -19.66 -0.89
N GLU A 136 -4.87 -20.56 -1.86
CA GLU A 136 -4.26 -21.90 -1.90
C GLU A 136 -2.72 -21.87 -2.01
#